data_AF-L7VW79-F1
#
_entry.id   AF-L7VW79-F1
#
_cell.length_a   1.000
_cell.length_b   1.000
_cell.length_c   1.000
_cell.angle_alpha   90.00
_cell.angle_beta   90.00
_cell.angle_gamma   90.00
#
_symmetry.space_group_name_H-M   'P 1'
#
loop_
_entity.id
_entity.type
_entity.pdbx_description
1 polymer ?
#
loop_
_entity_poly.entity_id
_entity_poly.type
_entity_poly.pdbx_seq_one_letter_code
_entity_poly.pdbx_strand_id
1 'polypeptide(L)'
;MQKGVEQDVVERILRDAERLGLRVRALCLIGYPGETRQELQQTLDFLVTYQQALASAAITPFLLLRRSPLGQDPARFGVTLLPDPLPRAERLRSVLPASWPDQPSPAALQDALQWAVERLGPRFVAMSSGPSLAHAMIHHSVLARGWPKAAPTLPIVID
;
A
#
# COMPACT_ATOMS: atom_id res chain seq x y z
N MET A 1 6.34 -2.18 12.79
CA MET A 1 7.14 -1.33 11.86
C MET A 1 7.29 0.07 12.46
N GLN A 2 8.49 0.65 12.51
CA GLN A 2 8.70 2.01 13.02
C GLN A 2 8.45 3.03 11.89
N LYS A 3 7.18 3.30 11.58
CA LYS A 3 6.80 4.32 10.58
C LYS A 3 6.86 5.75 11.12
N GLY A 4 6.89 5.92 12.46
CA GLY A 4 6.81 7.24 13.11
C GLY A 4 5.46 7.93 12.90
N VAL A 5 4.40 7.15 12.66
CA VAL A 5 3.04 7.64 12.43
C VAL A 5 2.11 6.89 13.37
N GLU A 6 1.35 7.67 14.13
CA GLU A 6 0.30 7.18 15.01
C GLU A 6 -1.02 7.02 14.26
N GLN A 7 -1.84 6.06 14.70
CA GLN A 7 -3.11 5.70 14.06
C GLN A 7 -4.11 6.87 14.04
N ASP A 8 -4.21 7.62 15.14
CA ASP A 8 -5.10 8.77 15.28
C ASP A 8 -4.78 9.91 14.29
N VAL A 9 -3.49 10.08 13.96
CA VAL A 9 -3.02 11.02 12.94
C VAL A 9 -3.52 10.60 11.55
N VAL A 10 -3.45 9.30 11.21
CA VAL A 10 -3.97 8.79 9.94
C VAL A 10 -5.48 9.03 9.84
N GLU A 11 -6.23 8.72 10.89
CA GLU A 11 -7.68 8.90 10.93
C GLU A 11 -8.09 10.38 10.86
N ARG A 12 -7.32 11.29 11.46
CA ARG A 12 -7.50 12.74 11.28
C ARG A 12 -7.29 13.14 9.82
N ILE A 13 -6.21 12.69 9.19
CA ILE A 13 -5.92 12.99 7.78
C ILE A 13 -7.06 12.55 6.86
N LEU A 14 -7.62 11.36 7.09
CA LEU A 14 -8.75 10.87 6.29
C LEU A 14 -9.98 11.76 6.42
N ARG A 15 -10.33 12.19 7.65
CA ARG A 15 -11.45 13.11 7.90
C ARG A 15 -11.22 14.49 7.25
N ASP A 16 -10.01 15.01 7.36
CA ASP A 16 -9.66 16.30 6.75
C ASP A 16 -9.69 16.24 5.22
N ALA A 17 -9.17 15.15 4.63
CA ALA A 17 -9.20 14.93 3.20
C ALA A 17 -10.64 14.85 2.67
N GLU A 18 -11.52 14.09 3.35
CA GLU A 18 -12.93 14.00 3.00
C GLU A 18 -13.61 15.38 3.01
N ARG A 19 -13.42 16.16 4.10
CA ARG A 19 -13.97 17.52 4.24
C ARG A 19 -13.51 18.47 3.14
N LEU A 20 -12.28 18.30 2.65
CA LEU A 20 -11.69 19.12 1.59
C LEU A 20 -11.94 18.57 0.17
N GLY A 21 -12.62 17.42 0.04
CA GLY A 21 -12.87 16.77 -1.24
C GLY A 21 -11.62 16.10 -1.86
N LEU A 22 -10.58 15.84 -1.06
CA LEU A 22 -9.37 15.14 -1.49
C LEU A 22 -9.61 13.63 -1.53
N ARG A 23 -9.19 13.00 -2.63
CA ARG A 23 -9.28 11.55 -2.80
C ARG A 23 -8.00 10.88 -2.29
N VAL A 24 -8.12 10.04 -1.27
CA VAL A 24 -6.99 9.35 -0.65
C VAL A 24 -6.86 7.92 -1.17
N ARG A 25 -5.62 7.48 -1.43
CA ARG A 25 -5.30 6.05 -1.62
C ARG A 25 -4.42 5.58 -0.47
N ALA A 26 -4.85 4.51 0.20
CA ALA A 26 -4.02 3.85 1.20
C ALA A 26 -2.96 2.97 0.53
N LEU A 27 -1.73 2.99 1.06
CA LEU A 27 -0.67 2.05 0.67
C LEU A 27 -0.36 1.15 1.88
N CYS A 28 -0.79 -0.09 1.80
CA CYS A 28 -0.69 -1.08 2.85
C CYS A 28 0.36 -2.13 2.49
N LEU A 29 1.22 -2.42 3.45
CA LEU A 29 2.19 -3.51 3.39
C LEU A 29 1.74 -4.57 4.37
N ILE A 30 1.72 -5.83 3.94
CA ILE A 30 1.35 -7.00 4.76
C ILE A 30 2.45 -8.06 4.69
N GLY A 31 2.54 -8.91 5.71
CA GLY A 31 3.63 -9.87 5.91
C GLY A 31 4.95 -9.22 6.29
N TYR A 32 4.95 -8.10 7.02
CA TYR A 32 6.20 -7.46 7.46
C TYR A 32 6.94 -8.35 8.50
N PRO A 33 8.29 -8.35 8.57
CA PRO A 33 9.02 -9.06 9.61
C PRO A 33 8.58 -8.67 11.03
N GLY A 34 8.09 -9.66 11.79
CA GLY A 34 7.54 -9.46 13.13
C GLY A 34 6.07 -9.02 13.17
N GLU A 35 5.38 -8.91 12.02
CA GLU A 35 3.94 -8.68 11.97
C GLU A 35 3.18 -9.96 12.36
N THR A 36 2.27 -9.83 13.32
CA THR A 36 1.40 -10.91 13.75
C THR A 36 0.19 -11.05 12.81
N ARG A 37 -0.44 -12.22 12.82
CA ARG A 37 -1.71 -12.43 12.10
C ARG A 37 -2.80 -11.45 12.54
N GLN A 38 -2.80 -11.07 13.80
CA GLN A 38 -3.76 -10.10 14.35
C GLN A 38 -3.52 -8.69 13.77
N GLU A 39 -2.28 -8.22 13.72
CA GLU A 39 -1.93 -6.91 13.14
C GLU A 39 -2.22 -6.86 11.63
N LEU A 40 -1.96 -7.96 10.92
CA LEU A 40 -2.35 -8.10 9.52
C LEU A 40 -3.88 -7.93 9.37
N GLN A 41 -4.66 -8.64 10.20
CA GLN A 41 -6.12 -8.53 10.16
C GLN A 41 -6.59 -7.10 10.52
N GLN A 42 -6.01 -6.47 11.53
CA GLN A 42 -6.30 -5.07 11.89
C GLN A 42 -6.05 -4.11 10.72
N THR A 43 -5.01 -4.36 9.92
CA THR A 43 -4.74 -3.57 8.71
C THR A 43 -5.85 -3.71 7.68
N LEU A 44 -6.40 -4.91 7.49
CA LEU A 44 -7.50 -5.15 6.56
C LEU A 44 -8.83 -4.61 7.08
N ASP A 45 -9.10 -4.80 8.38
CA ASP A 45 -10.28 -4.25 9.06
C ASP A 45 -10.31 -2.72 8.95
N PHE A 46 -9.16 -2.06 9.13
CA PHE A 46 -9.03 -0.62 8.93
C PHE A 46 -9.50 -0.18 7.53
N LEU A 47 -9.09 -0.90 6.47
CA LEU A 47 -9.52 -0.57 5.11
C LEU A 47 -11.04 -0.74 4.95
N VAL A 48 -11.64 -1.76 5.56
CA VAL A 48 -13.09 -1.98 5.54
C VAL A 48 -13.83 -0.86 6.29
N THR A 49 -13.34 -0.48 7.46
CA THR A 49 -13.91 0.59 8.30
C THR A 49 -13.88 1.94 7.59
N TYR A 50 -12.77 2.30 6.96
CA TYR A 50 -12.56 3.61 6.32
C TYR A 50 -12.80 3.61 4.81
N GLN A 51 -13.40 2.57 4.24
CA GLN A 51 -13.57 2.41 2.80
C GLN A 51 -14.30 3.59 2.12
N GLN A 52 -15.18 4.30 2.84
CA GLN A 52 -15.91 5.45 2.29
C GLN A 52 -15.05 6.72 2.23
N ALA A 53 -14.09 6.87 3.14
CA ALA A 53 -13.12 7.98 3.14
C ALA A 53 -11.93 7.71 2.19
N LEU A 54 -11.81 6.48 1.68
CA LEU A 54 -10.75 6.05 0.78
C LEU A 54 -11.27 5.94 -0.65
N ALA A 55 -10.52 6.47 -1.61
CA ALA A 55 -10.82 6.27 -3.02
C ALA A 55 -10.36 4.90 -3.53
N SER A 56 -9.32 4.32 -2.93
CA SER A 56 -8.78 2.99 -3.22
C SER A 56 -7.73 2.58 -2.18
N ALA A 57 -7.24 1.34 -2.27
CA ALA A 57 -6.05 0.90 -1.56
C ALA A 57 -5.09 0.10 -2.46
N ALA A 58 -3.80 0.14 -2.17
CA ALA A 58 -2.84 -0.87 -2.62
C ALA A 58 -2.49 -1.74 -1.43
N ILE A 59 -2.75 -3.05 -1.52
CA ILE A 59 -2.32 -4.01 -0.50
C ILE A 59 -1.21 -4.85 -1.14
N THR A 60 -0.01 -4.75 -0.60
CA THR A 60 1.18 -5.37 -1.18
C THR A 60 1.89 -6.23 -0.14
N PRO A 61 2.22 -7.49 -0.45
CA PRO A 61 3.12 -8.27 0.37
C PRO A 61 4.47 -7.55 0.54
N PHE A 62 5.06 -7.66 1.73
CA PHE A 62 6.35 -7.08 2.03
C PHE A 62 7.45 -7.66 1.14
N LEU A 63 8.28 -6.78 0.61
CA LEU A 63 9.48 -7.13 -0.15
C LEU A 63 10.70 -6.56 0.55
N LEU A 64 11.71 -7.39 0.77
CA LEU A 64 12.96 -6.94 1.37
C LEU A 64 13.77 -6.10 0.38
N LEU A 65 13.68 -4.77 0.49
CA LEU A 65 14.45 -3.88 -0.37
C LEU A 65 15.90 -3.79 0.09
N ARG A 66 16.84 -4.10 -0.82
CA ARG A 66 18.29 -4.18 -0.59
C ARG A 66 18.88 -2.95 0.11
N ARG A 67 18.39 -1.76 -0.24
CA ARG A 67 18.91 -0.48 0.28
C ARG A 67 18.08 0.08 1.45
N SER A 68 17.02 -0.60 1.88
CA SER A 68 16.30 -0.22 3.09
C SER A 68 17.15 -0.50 4.34
N PRO A 69 16.88 0.15 5.49
CA PRO A 69 17.57 -0.17 6.75
C PRO A 69 17.54 -1.66 7.08
N LEU A 70 16.40 -2.33 6.82
CA LEU A 70 16.21 -3.76 7.05
C LEU A 70 16.98 -4.62 6.04
N GLY A 71 17.15 -4.15 4.79
CA GLY A 71 17.97 -4.84 3.78
C GLY A 71 19.48 -4.67 3.97
N GLN A 72 19.91 -3.58 4.62
CA GLN A 72 21.32 -3.31 4.92
C GLN A 72 21.80 -4.08 6.15
N ASP A 73 20.92 -4.30 7.13
CA ASP A 73 21.21 -5.06 8.35
C ASP A 73 20.03 -6.00 8.71
N PRO A 74 19.80 -7.07 7.94
CA PRO A 74 18.63 -7.94 8.11
C PRO A 74 18.67 -8.74 9.42
N ALA A 75 19.87 -9.12 9.89
CA ALA A 75 20.04 -9.89 11.12
C ALA A 75 19.50 -9.15 12.34
N ARG A 76 19.68 -7.83 12.41
CA ARG A 76 19.13 -6.98 13.49
C ARG A 76 17.60 -7.03 13.60
N PHE A 77 16.91 -7.39 12.52
CA PHE A 77 15.45 -7.49 12.48
C PHE A 77 14.95 -8.95 12.44
N GLY A 78 15.82 -9.92 12.75
CA GLY A 78 15.46 -11.34 12.72
C GLY A 78 15.22 -11.89 11.31
N VAL A 79 15.75 -11.21 10.28
CA VAL A 79 15.59 -11.62 8.88
C VAL A 79 16.84 -12.34 8.40
N THR A 80 16.63 -13.49 7.77
CA THR A 80 17.68 -14.32 7.17
C THR A 80 17.67 -14.15 5.66
N LEU A 81 18.81 -13.79 5.08
CA LEU A 81 18.96 -13.73 3.61
C LEU A 81 19.05 -15.15 3.05
N LEU A 82 18.30 -15.40 1.98
CA LEU A 82 18.39 -16.65 1.22
C LEU A 82 19.45 -16.50 0.12
N PRO A 83 20.00 -17.63 -0.39
CA PRO A 83 20.90 -17.59 -1.53
C PRO A 83 20.28 -16.84 -2.70
N ASP A 84 20.99 -15.84 -3.20
CA ASP A 84 20.60 -15.11 -4.41
C ASP A 84 21.14 -15.90 -5.62
N PRO A 85 20.26 -16.40 -6.52
CA PRO A 85 20.70 -17.18 -7.67
C PRO A 85 21.47 -16.34 -8.70
N LEU A 86 21.44 -15.00 -8.60
CA LEU A 86 22.16 -14.13 -9.52
C LEU A 86 23.54 -13.68 -9.01
N PRO A 87 24.57 -13.68 -9.89
CA PRO A 87 25.87 -13.09 -9.62
C PRO A 87 25.77 -11.61 -9.21
N ARG A 88 26.71 -11.14 -8.37
CA ARG A 88 26.69 -9.76 -7.83
C ARG A 88 26.64 -8.67 -8.89
N ALA A 89 27.26 -8.89 -10.04
CA ALA A 89 27.31 -7.96 -11.16
C ALA A 89 25.97 -7.83 -11.91
N GLU A 90 25.07 -8.80 -11.79
CA GLU A 90 23.79 -8.86 -12.52
C GLU A 90 22.60 -8.39 -11.66
N ARG A 91 22.88 -7.78 -10.49
CA ARG A 91 21.90 -7.42 -9.45
C ARG A 91 21.23 -6.07 -9.69
N LEU A 92 20.61 -5.87 -10.86
CA LEU A 92 19.63 -4.78 -11.03
C LEU A 92 18.35 -4.99 -10.21
N ARG A 93 18.26 -6.11 -9.47
CA ARG A 93 17.15 -6.43 -8.57
C ARG A 93 17.26 -5.68 -7.24
N SER A 94 16.27 -4.85 -6.96
CA SER A 94 16.13 -4.12 -5.70
C SER A 94 15.66 -5.00 -4.54
N VAL A 95 15.06 -6.15 -4.81
CA VAL A 95 14.51 -7.08 -3.82
C VAL A 95 15.53 -8.18 -3.50
N LEU A 96 15.71 -8.47 -2.22
CA LEU A 96 16.52 -9.56 -1.69
C LEU A 96 15.61 -10.77 -1.36
N PRO A 97 15.99 -12.00 -1.75
CA PRO A 97 15.32 -13.19 -1.26
C PRO A 97 15.66 -13.37 0.23
N ALA A 98 14.64 -13.55 1.07
CA ALA A 98 14.80 -13.63 2.51
C ALA A 98 13.64 -14.37 3.17
N SER A 99 13.87 -14.83 4.40
CA SER A 99 12.87 -15.40 5.29
C SER A 99 12.99 -14.81 6.70
N TRP A 100 11.92 -14.92 7.48
CA TRP A 100 11.87 -14.49 8.89
C TRP A 100 10.87 -15.36 9.67
N PRO A 101 10.95 -15.37 11.02
CA PRO A 101 9.99 -16.09 11.86
C PRO A 101 8.54 -15.69 11.56
N ASP A 102 7.64 -16.67 11.58
CA ASP A 102 6.20 -16.49 11.37
C ASP A 102 5.82 -15.82 10.04
N GLN A 103 6.73 -15.81 9.05
CA GLN A 103 6.45 -15.31 7.72
C GLN A 103 5.17 -15.96 7.14
N PRO A 104 4.16 -15.17 6.73
CA PRO A 104 2.97 -15.71 6.12
C PRO A 104 3.30 -16.48 4.84
N SER A 105 2.69 -17.66 4.67
CA SER A 105 2.79 -18.38 3.41
C SER A 105 2.10 -17.62 2.28
N PRO A 106 2.48 -17.83 1.01
CA PRO A 106 1.78 -17.23 -0.12
C PRO A 106 0.27 -17.51 -0.11
N ALA A 107 -0.13 -18.72 0.27
CA ALA A 107 -1.54 -19.10 0.42
C ALA A 107 -2.24 -18.29 1.52
N ALA A 108 -1.61 -18.13 2.69
CA ALA A 108 -2.20 -17.34 3.77
C ALA A 108 -2.36 -15.85 3.40
N LEU A 109 -1.42 -15.29 2.64
CA LEU A 109 -1.55 -13.92 2.12
C LEU A 109 -2.68 -13.83 1.09
N GLN A 110 -2.81 -14.84 0.22
CA GLN A 110 -3.88 -14.90 -0.76
C GLN A 110 -5.27 -15.00 -0.10
N ASP A 111 -5.41 -15.82 0.95
CA ASP A 111 -6.64 -15.94 1.72
C ASP A 111 -7.02 -14.62 2.40
N ALA A 112 -6.04 -13.92 2.97
CA ALA A 112 -6.27 -12.61 3.59
C ALA A 112 -6.68 -11.54 2.56
N LEU A 113 -6.05 -11.54 1.39
CA LEU A 113 -6.44 -10.64 0.29
C LEU A 113 -7.85 -10.96 -0.23
N GLN A 114 -8.19 -12.24 -0.35
CA GLN A 114 -9.51 -12.69 -0.76
C GLN A 114 -10.59 -12.25 0.25
N TRP A 115 -10.32 -12.42 1.54
CA TRP A 115 -11.18 -11.92 2.62
C TRP A 115 -11.46 -10.41 2.50
N ALA A 116 -10.43 -9.62 2.13
CA ALA A 116 -10.56 -8.18 1.98
C ALA A 116 -11.39 -7.81 0.73
N VAL A 117 -11.14 -8.49 -0.39
CA VAL A 117 -11.90 -8.29 -1.65
C VAL A 117 -13.39 -8.51 -1.44
N GLU A 118 -13.77 -9.55 -0.69
CA GLU A 118 -15.18 -9.87 -0.39
C GLU A 118 -15.89 -8.77 0.41
N ARG A 119 -15.15 -7.97 1.19
CA ARG A 119 -15.72 -6.95 2.10
C ARG A 119 -15.59 -5.52 1.60
N LEU A 120 -14.57 -5.21 0.81
CA LEU A 120 -14.35 -3.87 0.25
C LEU A 120 -15.32 -3.54 -0.91
N GLY A 121 -16.01 -4.55 -1.44
CA GLY A 121 -17.01 -4.40 -2.48
C GLY A 121 -16.42 -4.14 -3.88
N PRO A 122 -17.19 -4.40 -4.94
CA PRO A 122 -16.67 -4.46 -6.31
C PRO A 122 -16.13 -3.12 -6.82
N ARG A 123 -16.74 -1.99 -6.42
CA ARG A 123 -16.31 -0.66 -6.83
C ARG A 123 -14.92 -0.30 -6.27
N PHE A 124 -14.69 -0.56 -4.99
CA PHE A 124 -13.41 -0.25 -4.35
C PHE A 124 -12.29 -1.12 -4.94
N VAL A 125 -12.58 -2.40 -5.16
CA VAL A 125 -11.65 -3.36 -5.78
C VAL A 125 -11.28 -2.91 -7.20
N ALA A 126 -12.26 -2.49 -8.01
CA ALA A 126 -12.01 -1.98 -9.36
C ALA A 126 -11.13 -0.72 -9.39
N MET A 127 -11.25 0.16 -8.38
CA MET A 127 -10.38 1.33 -8.23
C MET A 127 -8.99 1.01 -7.66
N SER A 128 -8.81 -0.21 -7.15
CA SER A 128 -7.58 -0.65 -6.49
C SER A 128 -6.62 -1.38 -7.43
N SER A 129 -7.13 -1.93 -8.54
CA SER A 129 -6.36 -2.62 -9.59
C SER A 129 -6.05 -1.71 -10.80
N GLY A 130 -4.88 -1.89 -11.42
CA GLY A 130 -4.44 -1.17 -12.62
C GLY A 130 -3.12 -0.40 -12.47
N PRO A 131 -2.39 -0.14 -13.59
CA PRO A 131 -0.99 0.33 -13.57
C PRO A 131 -0.79 1.75 -13.04
N SER A 132 -1.85 2.53 -12.86
CA SER A 132 -1.81 3.68 -11.95
C SER A 132 -3.22 4.10 -11.56
N LEU A 133 -3.40 4.42 -10.28
CA LEU A 133 -4.60 5.08 -9.76
C LEU A 133 -4.96 6.32 -10.60
N ALA A 134 -3.95 7.08 -11.04
CA ALA A 134 -4.13 8.27 -11.87
C ALA A 134 -4.92 7.96 -13.14
N HIS A 135 -4.56 6.90 -13.88
CA HIS A 135 -5.30 6.51 -15.09
C HIS A 135 -6.72 6.02 -14.78
N ALA A 136 -6.92 5.23 -13.73
CA ALA A 136 -8.27 4.77 -13.34
C ALA A 136 -9.15 5.94 -12.88
N MET A 137 -8.61 6.87 -12.09
CA MET A 137 -9.30 8.09 -11.67
C MET A 137 -9.58 9.05 -12.82
N ILE A 138 -8.64 9.24 -13.74
CA ILE A 138 -8.81 10.02 -14.96
C ILE A 138 -9.92 9.40 -15.81
N HIS A 139 -9.86 8.09 -16.07
CA HIS A 139 -10.84 7.40 -16.89
C HIS A 139 -12.23 7.46 -16.26
N HIS A 140 -12.35 7.20 -14.95
CA HIS A 140 -13.62 7.28 -14.25
C HIS A 140 -14.13 8.72 -14.14
N SER A 141 -13.25 9.72 -13.97
CA SER A 141 -13.62 11.14 -14.03
C SER A 141 -14.18 11.51 -15.40
N VAL A 142 -13.50 11.10 -16.48
CA VAL A 142 -13.91 11.32 -17.87
C VAL A 142 -15.27 10.67 -18.16
N LEU A 143 -15.48 9.44 -17.70
CA LEU A 143 -16.74 8.70 -17.87
C LEU A 143 -17.89 9.28 -17.03
N ALA A 144 -17.61 9.76 -15.81
CA ALA A 144 -18.65 10.25 -14.91
C ALA A 144 -19.13 11.65 -15.28
N ARG A 145 -18.22 12.58 -15.64
CA ARG A 145 -18.49 13.93 -16.17
C ARG A 145 -17.22 14.45 -16.84
N GLY A 146 -17.24 14.62 -18.16
CA GLY A 146 -16.08 15.06 -18.96
C GLY A 146 -15.29 16.18 -18.27
N TRP A 147 -13.96 16.06 -18.32
CA TRP A 147 -12.98 17.00 -17.76
C TRP A 147 -13.46 18.45 -17.91
N PRO A 148 -13.32 19.33 -16.91
CA PRO A 148 -13.58 20.74 -17.13
C PRO A 148 -12.71 21.19 -18.32
N LYS A 149 -13.37 21.65 -19.40
CA LYS A 149 -12.69 22.06 -20.64
C LYS A 149 -11.66 23.19 -20.41
N ALA A 150 -11.69 23.80 -19.24
CA ALA A 150 -10.67 24.69 -18.72
C ALA A 150 -10.41 24.36 -17.25
N ALA A 151 -9.17 23.99 -16.91
CA ALA A 151 -8.69 24.08 -15.54
C ALA A 151 -8.14 25.52 -15.37
N PRO A 152 -8.69 26.35 -14.47
CA PRO A 152 -8.03 27.61 -14.14
C PRO A 152 -6.67 27.26 -13.57
N THR A 153 -5.60 27.69 -14.25
CA THR A 153 -4.24 27.58 -13.72
C THR A 153 -4.17 28.39 -12.44
N LEU A 154 -4.03 27.70 -11.30
CA LEU A 154 -3.66 28.37 -10.06
C LEU A 154 -2.26 28.94 -10.26
N PRO A 155 -2.03 30.25 -10.04
CA PRO A 155 -0.71 30.82 -10.16
C PRO A 155 0.21 30.14 -9.14
N ILE A 156 1.31 29.55 -9.61
CA ILE A 156 2.39 29.12 -8.74
C ILE A 156 3.07 30.40 -8.26
N VAL A 157 2.79 30.80 -7.03
CA VAL A 157 3.54 31.86 -6.34
C VAL A 157 4.81 31.19 -5.82
N ILE A 158 5.95 31.58 -6.40
CA ILE A 158 7.27 31.25 -5.86
C ILE A 158 7.73 32.51 -5.13
N ASP A 159 7.80 32.42 -3.80
CA ASP A 159 8.46 33.42 -2.96
C ASP A 159 10.00 33.25 -3.01
#